data_AF-A0A318Z226-F1
#
_entry.id   AF-A0A318Z226-F1
#
_cell.length_a   1.000
_cell.length_b   1.000
_cell.length_c   1.000
_cell.angle_alpha   90.00
_cell.angle_beta   90.00
_cell.angle_gamma   90.00
#
_symmetry.space_group_name_H-M   'P 1'
#
loop_
_entity.id
_entity.type
_entity.pdbx_description
1 polymer ?
#
loop_
_entity_poly.entity_id
_entity_poly.type
_entity_poly.pdbx_seq_one_letter_code
_entity_poly.pdbx_strand_id
1 'polypeptide(L)'
;MLTNVVATYGLYLPVIFFYQVVWFGLSSVIFGFALVWIHGIMINMKLGSNYNPELTALVPTIVLIGLKYMQYMQERGVITPRDWVLGSLVQFCLVTVSSKAHLAGSLITIPCILSLRPRCRDGVPGLQD
;
A
#
# COMPACT_ATOMS: atom_id res chain seq x y z
N MET A 1 7.83 -6.20 -1.40
CA MET A 1 8.10 -6.10 0.05
C MET A 1 8.61 -4.72 0.44
N LEU A 2 9.76 -4.24 -0.06
CA LEU A 2 10.30 -2.91 0.28
C LEU A 2 9.31 -1.75 0.02
N THR A 3 8.60 -1.79 -1.10
CA THR A 3 7.58 -0.80 -1.48
C THR A 3 6.46 -0.66 -0.47
N ASN A 4 5.99 -1.80 0.04
CA ASN A 4 4.92 -1.83 1.02
C ASN A 4 5.44 -1.22 2.32
N VAL A 5 6.62 -1.62 2.76
CA VAL A 5 7.26 -1.11 3.99
C VAL A 5 7.43 0.42 3.98
N VAL A 6 7.97 0.98 2.89
CA VAL A 6 8.18 2.45 2.79
C VAL A 6 6.85 3.21 2.77
N ALA A 7 5.87 2.73 2.00
CA ALA A 7 4.56 3.37 1.95
C ALA A 7 3.81 3.25 3.29
N THR A 8 3.77 2.05 3.89
CA THR A 8 3.10 1.78 5.16
C THR A 8 3.70 2.59 6.29
N TYR A 9 5.02 2.55 6.50
CA TYR A 9 5.63 3.34 7.57
C TYR A 9 5.61 4.83 7.28
N GLY A 10 5.80 5.25 6.03
CA GLY A 10 5.77 6.66 5.68
C GLY A 10 4.40 7.32 5.87
N LEU A 11 3.30 6.57 5.79
CA LEU A 11 1.94 7.10 5.96
C LEU A 11 1.41 6.92 7.37
N TYR A 12 1.51 5.71 7.93
CA TYR A 12 0.86 5.40 9.20
C TYR A 12 1.66 5.84 10.43
N LEU A 13 3.00 5.84 10.35
CA LEU A 13 3.83 6.20 11.50
C LEU A 13 3.71 7.69 11.88
N PRO A 14 3.70 8.65 10.92
CA PRO A 14 3.51 10.06 11.25
C PRO A 14 2.19 10.36 11.96
N VAL A 15 1.11 9.64 11.65
CA VAL A 15 -0.21 9.83 12.29
C VAL A 15 -0.14 9.57 13.80
N ILE A 16 0.68 8.60 14.22
CA ILE A 16 0.82 8.22 15.63
C ILE A 16 1.55 9.32 16.41
N PHE A 17 2.64 9.85 15.85
CA PHE A 17 3.48 10.84 16.55
C PHE A 17 2.96 12.28 16.41
N PHE A 18 2.30 12.60 15.30
CA PHE A 18 1.85 13.94 14.94
C PHE A 18 0.33 14.00 14.73
N TYR A 19 -0.41 13.46 15.69
CA TYR A 19 -1.89 13.37 15.64
C TYR A 19 -2.61 14.72 15.51
N GLN A 20 -1.94 15.82 15.87
CA GLN A 20 -2.46 17.19 15.72
C GLN A 20 -2.43 17.71 14.27
N VAL A 21 -1.66 17.05 13.40
CA VAL A 21 -1.50 17.44 12.00
C VAL A 21 -2.51 16.67 11.15
N VAL A 22 -3.67 17.29 10.91
CA VAL A 22 -4.86 16.66 10.29
C VAL A 22 -4.56 15.99 8.95
N TRP A 23 -3.74 16.62 8.11
CA TRP A 23 -3.43 16.11 6.77
C TRP A 23 -2.60 14.81 6.76
N PHE A 24 -1.89 14.46 7.84
CA PHE A 24 -1.25 13.13 7.95
C PHE A 24 -2.29 12.02 8.08
N GLY A 25 -3.30 12.22 8.95
CA GLY A 25 -4.40 11.27 9.09
C GLY A 25 -5.20 11.17 7.79
N LEU A 26 -5.47 12.31 7.14
CA LEU A 26 -6.19 12.35 5.89
C LEU A 26 -5.44 11.64 4.75
N SER A 27 -4.12 11.83 4.65
CA SER A 27 -3.24 11.11 3.72
C SER A 27 -3.35 9.60 3.89
N SER A 28 -3.29 9.09 5.13
CA SER A 28 -3.43 7.66 5.44
C SER A 28 -4.80 7.10 5.04
N VAL A 29 -5.87 7.88 5.26
CA VAL A 29 -7.23 7.50 4.90
C VAL A 29 -7.40 7.44 3.37
N ILE A 30 -6.90 8.45 2.65
CA ILE A 30 -6.91 8.48 1.18
C ILE A 30 -6.15 7.28 0.61
N PHE A 31 -4.99 6.94 1.16
CA PHE A 31 -4.26 5.74 0.76
C PHE A 31 -5.06 4.47 0.96
N GLY A 32 -5.69 4.33 2.13
CA GLY A 32 -6.52 3.18 2.44
C GLY A 32 -7.64 2.99 1.42
N PHE A 33 -8.35 4.06 1.05
CA PHE A 33 -9.37 3.99 0.01
C PHE A 33 -8.79 3.61 -1.36
N ALA A 34 -7.60 4.10 -1.69
CA ALA A 34 -6.90 3.68 -2.91
C ALA A 34 -6.57 2.17 -2.91
N LEU A 35 -6.21 1.59 -1.75
CA LEU A 35 -6.01 0.13 -1.62
C LEU A 35 -7.28 -0.66 -1.88
N VAL A 36 -8.43 -0.18 -1.36
CA VAL A 36 -9.74 -0.80 -1.65
C VAL A 36 -10.05 -0.78 -3.14
N TRP A 37 -9.75 0.33 -3.83
CA TRP A 37 -9.91 0.41 -5.29
C TRP A 37 -8.98 -0.56 -6.04
N ILE A 38 -7.69 -0.57 -5.71
CA ILE A 38 -6.68 -1.40 -6.37
C ILE A 38 -6.98 -2.88 -6.14
N HIS A 39 -7.22 -3.29 -4.89
CA HIS A 39 -7.47 -4.70 -4.57
C HIS A 39 -8.88 -5.14 -4.94
N GLY A 40 -9.86 -4.24 -4.86
CA GLY A 40 -11.25 -4.50 -5.20
C GLY A 40 -11.49 -4.68 -6.69
N ILE A 41 -10.81 -3.88 -7.52
CA ILE A 41 -11.04 -3.87 -8.96
C ILE A 41 -9.83 -4.45 -9.69
N MET A 42 -8.67 -3.78 -9.61
CA MET A 42 -7.53 -4.10 -10.49
C MET A 42 -6.95 -5.49 -10.21
N ILE A 43 -6.80 -5.87 -8.95
CA ILE A 43 -6.21 -7.17 -8.57
C ILE A 43 -7.21 -8.30 -8.81
N ASN A 44 -8.49 -8.12 -8.49
CA ASN A 44 -9.52 -9.11 -8.79
C ASN A 44 -9.64 -9.36 -10.31
N MET A 45 -9.58 -8.31 -11.13
CA MET A 45 -9.53 -8.44 -12.59
C MET A 45 -8.30 -9.22 -13.07
N LYS A 46 -7.13 -9.00 -12.45
CA LYS A 46 -5.90 -9.72 -12.81
C LYS A 46 -5.88 -11.17 -12.33
N LEU A 47 -6.49 -11.45 -11.18
CA LEU A 47 -6.61 -12.81 -10.63
C LEU A 47 -7.70 -13.63 -11.31
N GLY A 48 -8.66 -12.99 -11.98
CA GLY A 48 -9.85 -13.65 -12.53
C GLY A 48 -10.72 -14.29 -11.45
N SER A 49 -10.62 -13.81 -10.22
CA SER A 49 -11.31 -14.35 -9.04
C SER A 49 -11.93 -13.23 -8.22
N ASN A 50 -13.10 -13.51 -7.64
CA ASN A 50 -13.76 -12.63 -6.68
C ASN A 50 -13.19 -12.80 -5.26
N TYR A 51 -12.38 -13.83 -5.03
CA TYR A 51 -11.73 -14.05 -3.75
C TYR A 51 -10.39 -13.32 -3.70
N ASN A 52 -10.32 -12.32 -2.82
CA ASN A 52 -9.09 -11.60 -2.51
C ASN A 52 -9.01 -11.41 -1.00
N PRO A 53 -8.13 -12.17 -0.31
CA PRO A 53 -8.03 -12.14 1.15
C PRO A 53 -7.61 -10.77 1.67
N GLU A 54 -6.79 -10.02 0.91
CA GLU A 54 -6.38 -8.67 1.28
C GLU A 54 -7.56 -7.70 1.21
N LEU A 55 -8.41 -7.82 0.19
CA LEU A 55 -9.63 -7.02 0.08
C LEU A 55 -10.59 -7.29 1.25
N THR A 56 -10.79 -8.57 1.60
CA THR A 56 -11.66 -8.95 2.73
C THR A 56 -11.17 -8.37 4.05
N ALA A 57 -9.86 -8.30 4.27
CA ALA A 57 -9.29 -7.64 5.45
C ALA A 57 -9.40 -6.10 5.37
N LEU A 58 -9.15 -5.51 4.20
CA LEU A 58 -9.13 -4.06 4.00
C LEU A 58 -10.51 -3.43 4.14
N VAL A 59 -11.57 -4.02 3.57
CA VAL A 59 -12.90 -3.41 3.54
C VAL A 59 -13.41 -3.04 4.95
N PRO A 60 -13.51 -3.96 5.92
CA PRO A 60 -14.02 -3.61 7.25
C PRO A 60 -13.08 -2.66 7.99
N THR A 61 -11.77 -2.85 7.90
CA THR A 61 -10.81 -2.03 8.66
C THR A 61 -10.71 -0.63 8.09
N ILE A 62 -10.51 -0.47 6.79
CA ILE A 62 -10.21 0.82 6.19
C ILE A 62 -11.47 1.59 5.84
N VAL A 63 -12.49 0.94 5.27
CA VAL A 63 -13.72 1.67 4.85
C VAL A 63 -14.47 2.15 6.08
N LEU A 64 -14.70 1.31 7.08
CA LEU A 64 -15.47 1.71 8.26
C LEU A 64 -14.72 2.74 9.11
N ILE A 65 -13.44 2.49 9.41
CA ILE A 65 -12.64 3.42 10.25
C ILE A 65 -12.37 4.72 9.50
N GLY A 66 -12.02 4.66 8.22
CA GLY A 66 -11.73 5.83 7.39
C GLY A 66 -12.95 6.74 7.23
N LEU A 67 -14.14 6.18 6.95
CA LEU A 67 -15.37 6.96 6.86
C LEU A 67 -15.73 7.60 8.21
N LYS A 68 -15.64 6.85 9.32
CA LYS A 68 -15.92 7.39 10.65
C LYS A 68 -14.95 8.49 11.06
N TYR A 69 -13.67 8.33 10.73
CA TYR A 69 -12.66 9.36 10.94
C TYR A 69 -13.00 10.64 10.18
N MET A 70 -13.32 10.54 8.88
CA MET A 70 -13.67 11.71 8.07
C MET A 70 -14.92 12.41 8.59
N GLN A 71 -15.99 11.65 8.91
CA GLN A 71 -17.21 12.20 9.50
C GLN A 71 -16.91 12.96 10.79
N TYR A 72 -16.20 12.34 11.73
CA TYR A 72 -15.83 12.95 13.01
C TYR A 72 -15.03 14.24 12.85
N MET A 73 -14.08 14.26 11.91
CA MET A 73 -13.22 15.42 11.66
C MET A 73 -13.96 16.53 10.91
N GLN A 74 -14.91 16.20 10.03
CA GLN A 74 -15.77 17.18 9.37
C GLN A 74 -16.75 17.83 10.36
N GLU A 75 -17.39 17.04 11.23
CA GLU A 75 -18.33 17.53 12.25
C GLU A 75 -17.67 18.52 13.23
N ARG A 76 -16.37 18.35 13.49
CA ARG A 76 -15.58 19.25 14.35
C ARG A 76 -15.02 20.47 13.62
N GLY A 77 -15.21 20.56 12.31
CA GLY A 77 -14.71 21.67 11.50
C GLY A 77 -13.17 21.77 11.47
N VAL A 78 -12.46 20.69 11.77
CA VAL A 78 -10.98 20.70 11.82
C VAL A 78 -10.33 20.45 10.46
N ILE A 79 -11.09 19.90 9.50
CA ILE A 79 -10.60 19.69 8.13
C ILE A 79 -10.78 20.97 7.33
N THR A 80 -9.68 21.51 6.84
CA THR A 80 -9.68 22.63 5.89
C THR A 80 -9.43 22.12 4.46
N PRO A 81 -9.78 22.90 3.41
CA PRO A 81 -9.41 22.56 2.03
C PRO A 81 -7.91 22.35 1.83
N ARG A 82 -7.07 23.04 2.61
CA ARG A 82 -5.61 22.87 2.60
C ARG A 82 -5.20 21.46 3.00
N ASP A 83 -5.89 20.85 3.97
CA ASP A 83 -5.56 19.51 4.44
C ASP A 83 -5.83 18.45 3.36
N TRP A 84 -6.89 18.63 2.57
CA TRP A 84 -7.17 17.79 1.40
C TRP A 84 -6.07 17.85 0.36
N VAL A 85 -5.60 19.06 0.03
CA VAL A 85 -4.54 19.27 -0.96
C VAL A 85 -3.22 18.68 -0.47
N LEU A 86 -2.81 19.00 0.77
CA LEU A 86 -1.57 18.49 1.35
C LEU A 86 -1.59 16.97 1.52
N GLY A 87 -2.70 16.41 2.03
CA GLY A 87 -2.85 14.97 2.20
C GLY A 87 -2.76 14.22 0.88
N SER A 88 -3.40 14.74 -0.17
CA SER A 88 -3.35 14.15 -1.52
C SER A 88 -1.96 14.25 -2.14
N LEU A 89 -1.28 15.40 -1.99
CA LEU A 89 0.09 15.61 -2.51
C LEU A 89 1.10 14.68 -1.85
N VAL A 90 1.08 14.58 -0.51
CA VAL A 90 1.99 13.72 0.25
C VAL A 90 1.76 12.26 -0.12
N GLN A 91 0.49 11.87 -0.22
CA GLN A 91 0.11 10.54 -0.67
C GLN A 91 0.68 10.21 -2.05
N PHE A 92 0.48 11.10 -3.03
CA PHE A 92 0.98 10.92 -4.39
C PHE A 92 2.52 10.87 -4.42
N CYS A 93 3.19 11.81 -3.75
CA CYS A 93 4.65 11.85 -3.66
C CYS A 93 5.21 10.55 -3.07
N LEU A 94 4.67 10.06 -1.95
CA LEU A 94 5.20 8.88 -1.29
C LEU A 94 4.99 7.61 -2.14
N VAL A 95 3.87 7.49 -2.85
CA VAL A 95 3.63 6.36 -3.76
C VAL A 95 4.62 6.39 -4.94
N THR A 96 4.90 7.55 -5.53
CA THR A 96 5.88 7.65 -6.62
C THR A 96 7.30 7.35 -6.14
N VAL A 97 7.70 7.81 -4.95
CA VAL A 97 8.99 7.49 -4.33
C VAL A 97 9.09 5.99 -4.05
N SER A 98 8.06 5.39 -3.47
CA SER A 98 8.01 3.95 -3.19
C SER A 98 8.11 3.14 -4.48
N SER A 99 7.42 3.56 -5.54
CA SER A 99 7.47 2.89 -6.85
C SER A 99 8.86 2.96 -7.49
N LYS A 100 9.55 4.09 -7.37
CA LYS A 100 10.95 4.23 -7.82
C LYS A 100 11.91 3.39 -6.98
N ALA A 101 11.72 3.34 -5.66
CA ALA A 101 12.49 2.48 -4.76
C ALA A 101 12.31 0.99 -5.10
N HIS A 102 11.12 0.58 -5.59
CA HIS A 102 10.90 -0.76 -6.12
C HIS A 102 11.81 -1.08 -7.31
N LEU A 103 11.82 -0.18 -8.30
CA LEU A 103 12.56 -0.35 -9.54
C LEU A 103 14.06 -0.42 -9.25
N ALA A 104 14.57 0.48 -8.40
CA ALA A 104 15.96 0.48 -7.96
C ALA A 104 16.33 -0.80 -7.19
N GLY A 105 15.48 -1.26 -6.27
CA GLY A 105 15.69 -2.51 -5.53
C GLY A 105 15.68 -3.74 -6.44
N SER A 106 14.76 -3.82 -7.40
CA SER A 106 14.70 -4.90 -8.39
C SER A 106 15.95 -4.94 -9.28
N LEU A 107 16.46 -3.78 -9.70
CA LEU A 107 17.71 -3.67 -10.47
C LEU A 107 18.95 -4.18 -9.70
N ILE A 108 18.97 -4.05 -8.37
CA ILE A 108 20.07 -4.54 -7.51
C ILE A 108 19.90 -6.04 -7.19
N THR A 109 18.66 -6.50 -7.04
CA THR A 109 18.38 -7.88 -6.59
C THR A 109 18.47 -8.89 -7.74
N ILE A 110 18.13 -8.51 -8.98
CA ILE A 110 18.23 -9.38 -10.17
C ILE A 110 19.66 -9.92 -10.37
N PRO A 111 20.72 -9.09 -10.42
CA PRO A 111 22.08 -9.60 -10.55
C PRO A 111 22.55 -10.37 -9.30
N CYS A 112 22.04 -10.05 -8.11
CA CYS A 112 22.39 -10.77 -6.88
C CYS A 112 21.80 -12.18 -6.83
N ILE A 113 20.55 -12.36 -7.26
CA ILE A 113 19.91 -13.69 -7.41
C ILE A 113 20.54 -14.48 -8.56
N LEU A 114 20.91 -13.83 -9.67
CA LEU A 114 21.63 -14.46 -10.77
C LEU A 114 23.06 -14.88 -10.38
N SER A 115 23.71 -14.16 -9.46
CA SER A 115 25.04 -14.49 -8.94
C SER A 115 25.03 -15.56 -7.84
N LEU A 116 23.88 -15.82 -7.21
CA LEU A 116 23.73 -16.79 -6.12
C LEU A 116 23.01 -18.08 -6.53
N ARG A 117 22.65 -18.29 -7.80
CA ARG A 117 22.21 -19.62 -8.24
C ARG A 117 23.40 -20.59 -8.22
N PRO A 118 23.42 -21.62 -7.35
CA PRO A 118 24.24 -22.77 -7.63
C PRO A 118 23.73 -23.40 -8.93
N ARG A 119 24.67 -23.83 -9.76
CA ARG A 119 24.41 -24.62 -10.97
C ARG A 119 23.84 -25.99 -10.57
N CYS A 120 22.54 -26.10 -10.32
CA CYS A 120 21.80 -27.37 -10.38
C CYS A 120 21.25 -27.47 -11.82
N ARG A 121 21.95 -28.06 -12.80
CA ARG A 121 22.23 -29.50 -13.00
C ARG A 121 20.95 -30.34 -12.89
N ASP A 122 20.30 -30.46 -14.03
CA ASP A 122 19.69 -31.67 -14.61
C ASP A 122 19.32 -32.83 -13.68
N GLY A 123 18.04 -33.23 -13.71
CA GLY A 123 17.61 -34.59 -13.37
C GLY A 123 16.64 -34.70 -12.18
N VAL A 124 15.34 -34.68 -12.46
CA VAL A 124 14.33 -35.33 -11.60
C VAL A 124 13.52 -36.30 -12.45
N PRO A 125 13.86 -37.59 -12.49
CA PRO A 125 12.96 -38.64 -12.96
C PRO A 125 12.13 -39.16 -11.79
N GLY A 126 10.80 -39.11 -11.93
CA GLY A 126 9.90 -39.81 -11.02
C GLY A 126 8.76 -38.95 -10.47
N LEU A 127 7.69 -38.82 -11.26
CA LEU A 127 6.33 -38.62 -10.74
C LEU A 127 5.37 -39.43 -11.62
N GLN A 128 5.29 -40.73 -11.33
CA GLN A 128 4.10 -41.56 -11.56
C GLN A 128 3.70 -42.04 -10.17
N ASP A 129 2.56 -41.53 -9.70
CA ASP A 129 1.41 -42.27 -9.16
C ASP A 129 0.35 -41.26 -8.68
#